data_AF-A0A956X7U0-F1
#
_entry.id   AF-A0A956X7U0-F1
#
_cell.length_a   1.000
_cell.length_b   1.000
_cell.length_c   1.000
_cell.angle_alpha   90.00
_cell.angle_beta   90.00
_cell.angle_gamma   90.00
#
_symmetry.space_group_name_H-M   'P 1'
#
loop_
_entity.id
_entity.type
_entity.pdbx_description
1 polymer ?
#
loop_
_entity_poly.entity_id
_entity_poly.type
_entity_poly.pdbx_seq_one_letter_code
_entity_poly.pdbx_strand_id
1 'polypeptide(L)' 'MELLKIRSRFDDPYKTVETPIAKTTWAKSQKVWRIFWQRADMTWHHYDPLPEVKTLEEFIDAVEADEYACFYG' A
#
# COMPACT_ATOMS: atom_id res chain seq x y z
N MET A 1 -8.13 3.87 -3.62
CA MET A 1 -8.27 3.07 -2.39
C MET A 1 -6.91 3.05 -1.72
N GLU A 2 -6.88 3.15 -0.40
CA GLU A 2 -5.64 3.22 0.40
C GLU A 2 -5.72 2.14 1.48
N LEU A 3 -4.62 1.40 1.67
CA LEU A 3 -4.45 0.44 2.75
C LEU A 3 -3.72 1.12 3.90
N LEU A 4 -4.33 1.03 5.07
CA LEU A 4 -3.85 1.60 6.32
C LEU A 4 -3.41 0.46 7.23
N LYS A 5 -2.18 0.53 7.73
CA LYS A 5 -1.71 -0.31 8.82
C LYS A 5 -2.16 0.31 10.12
N ILE A 6 -3.03 -0.39 10.84
CA ILE A 6 -3.51 0.03 12.16
C ILE A 6 -2.66 -0.71 13.21
N ARG A 7 -1.96 0.03 14.06
CA ARG A 7 -1.18 -0.51 15.18
C ARG A 7 -1.46 0.28 16.44
N SER A 8 -1.47 -0.38 17.59
CA SER A 8 -1.43 0.33 18.88
C SER A 8 -0.14 1.14 18.96
N ARG A 9 -0.22 2.38 19.47
CA ARG A 9 0.94 3.21 19.72
C ARG A 9 1.80 2.50 20.76
N PHE A 10 3.12 2.49 20.54
CA PHE A 10 4.06 1.82 21.43
C PHE A 10 4.00 2.37 22.87
N ASP A 11 3.70 3.66 23.01
CA ASP A 11 3.62 4.38 24.29
C ASP A 11 2.26 4.29 24.97
N ASP A 12 1.18 4.11 24.19
CA ASP A 12 -0.19 4.12 24.72
C ASP A 12 -1.06 3.12 23.96
N PRO A 13 -1.42 1.98 24.57
CA PRO A 13 -2.19 0.93 23.91
C PRO A 13 -3.63 1.35 23.57
N TYR A 14 -4.13 2.46 24.15
CA TYR A 14 -5.47 3.00 23.87
C TYR A 14 -5.47 3.95 22.67
N LYS A 15 -4.29 4.35 22.18
CA LYS A 15 -4.16 5.16 20.95
C LYS A 15 -3.73 4.27 19.80
N THR A 16 -4.60 4.12 18.81
CA THR A 16 -4.26 3.51 17.53
C THR A 16 -3.58 4.52 16.61
N VAL A 17 -2.52 4.08 15.92
CA VAL A 17 -1.85 4.82 14.87
C VAL A 17 -2.21 4.15 13.56
N GLU A 18 -2.79 4.93 12.67
CA GLU A 18 -3.14 4.54 11.31
C GLU A 18 -2.04 5.09 10.39
N THR A 19 -1.33 4.22 9.71
CA THR A 19 -0.29 4.62 8.77
C THR A 19 -0.62 4.11 7.37
N PRO A 20 -0.75 4.99 6.37
CA PRO A 20 -0.93 4.54 4.99
C PRO A 20 0.32 3.81 4.52
N ILE A 21 0.14 2.55 4.10
CA ILE A 21 1.23 1.71 3.60
C ILE A 21 1.18 1.59 2.07
N ALA A 22 -0.01 1.41 1.51
CA ALA A 22 -0.19 1.21 0.08
C ALA A 22 -1.38 1.99 -0.43
N LYS A 23 -1.33 2.36 -1.70
CA LYS A 23 -2.41 3.06 -2.40
C LYS A 23 -2.59 2.47 -3.77
N THR A 24 -3.84 2.35 -4.17
CA THR A 24 -4.20 1.91 -5.52
C THR A 24 -5.19 2.88 -6.16
N THR A 25 -5.00 3.16 -7.44
CA THR A 25 -5.88 4.03 -8.23
C THR A 25 -6.36 3.35 -9.50
N TRP A 26 -7.65 3.48 -9.80
CA TRP A 26 -8.25 2.86 -10.98
C TRP A 26 -8.04 3.70 -12.23
N ALA A 27 -7.31 3.16 -13.21
CA ALA A 27 -7.11 3.78 -14.51
C ALA A 27 -8.20 3.32 -15.49
N LYS A 28 -9.26 4.13 -15.66
CA LYS A 28 -10.39 3.82 -16.56
C LYS A 28 -9.96 3.51 -18.00
N SER A 29 -8.94 4.21 -18.52
CA SER A 29 -8.45 4.03 -19.89
C SER A 29 -7.80 2.67 -20.14
N GLN A 30 -7.05 2.18 -19.15
CA GLN A 30 -6.35 0.90 -19.22
C GLN A 30 -7.13 -0.25 -18.57
N LYS A 31 -8.19 0.06 -17.81
CA LYS A 31 -8.95 -0.88 -16.97
C LYS A 31 -8.04 -1.67 -16.03
N VAL A 32 -7.07 -0.99 -15.44
CA VAL A 32 -6.13 -1.54 -14.45
C VAL A 32 -6.08 -0.67 -13.21
N TRP A 33 -5.70 -1.28 -12.10
CA TRP A 33 -5.39 -0.66 -10.83
C TRP A 33 -3.90 -0.40 -10.75
N ARG A 34 -3.49 0.85 -10.59
CA ARG A 34 -2.10 1.24 -10.44
C ARG A 34 -1.72 1.24 -8.97
N ILE A 35 -0.63 0.58 -8.62
CA ILE A 35 -0.15 0.39 -7.25
C ILE A 35 0.90 1.45 -6.93
N PHE A 36 0.79 2.02 -5.75
CA PHE A 36 1.68 3.00 -5.18
C PHE A 36 2.02 2.63 -3.74
N TRP A 37 3.23 2.95 -3.34
CA TRP A 37 3.72 2.78 -1.97
C TRP A 37 4.27 4.10 -1.47
N GLN A 38 4.07 4.39 -0.19
CA GLN A 38 4.60 5.62 0.41
C GLN A 38 5.97 5.32 1.01
N ARG A 39 7.00 6.02 0.51
CA ARG A 39 8.35 5.91 1.08
C ARG A 39 8.48 6.77 2.35
N ALA A 40 9.60 6.62 3.05
CA ALA A 40 9.96 7.45 4.21
C ALA A 40 10.00 8.97 3.90
N ASP A 41 10.11 9.35 2.63
CA ASP A 41 10.03 10.74 2.18
C ASP A 41 8.59 11.30 2.13
N MET A 42 7.58 10.51 2.52
CA MET A 42 6.14 10.81 2.47
C MET A 42 5.55 10.98 1.06
N THR A 43 6.33 10.76 -0.01
CA THR A 43 5.81 10.74 -1.38
C THR A 43 5.36 9.34 -1.79
N TRP A 44 4.35 9.31 -2.64
CA TRP A 44 3.84 8.09 -3.27
C TRP A 44 4.68 7.76 -4.50
N HIS A 45 5.31 6.60 -4.47
CA HIS A 45 6.08 6.06 -5.58
C HIS A 45 5.34 4.90 -6.22
N HIS A 46 5.58 4.65 -7.50
CA HIS A 46 5.06 3.46 -8.15
C HIS A 46 5.72 2.21 -7.56
N TYR A 47 4.94 1.15 -7.42
CA TYR A 47 5.48 -0.14 -7.01
C TYR A 47 6.12 -0.81 -8.23
N ASP A 48 7.44 -0.66 -8.36
CA ASP A 48 8.22 -1.10 -9.51
C ASP A 48 8.03 -2.58 -9.92
N PRO A 49 7.98 -3.56 -8.98
CA PRO A 49 7.84 -4.96 -9.37
C PRO A 49 6.43 -5.29 -9.91
N LEU A 50 5.41 -4.56 -9.46
CA LEU A 50 4.04 -4.75 -9.91
C LEU A 50 3.30 -3.40 -9.97
N PRO A 51 3.55 -2.58 -11.01
CA PRO A 51 3.06 -1.21 -11.07
C PRO A 51 1.56 -1.16 -11.36
N GLU A 52 1.00 -2.21 -11.96
CA GLU A 52 -0.40 -2.32 -12.33
C GLU A 52 -0.94 -3.74 -12.16
N VAL A 53 -2.19 -3.85 -11.70
CA VAL A 53 -2.92 -5.11 -11.54
C VAL A 53 -4.31 -4.98 -12.12
N LYS A 54 -4.94 -6.09 -12.52
CA LYS A 54 -6.29 -6.06 -13.10
C LYS A 54 -7.37 -6.12 -12.04
N THR A 55 -7.07 -6.78 -10.93
CA THR A 55 -8.02 -7.03 -9.83
C THR A 55 -7.52 -6.43 -8.52
N LEU A 56 -8.46 -6.17 -7.60
CA LEU A 56 -8.10 -5.71 -6.26
C LEU A 56 -7.46 -6.82 -5.43
N GLU A 57 -7.84 -8.09 -5.68
CA GLU A 57 -7.22 -9.26 -5.03
C GLU A 57 -5.73 -9.34 -5.33
N GLU A 58 -5.32 -9.19 -6.59
CA GLU A 58 -3.88 -9.13 -6.96
C GLU A 58 -3.15 -7.97 -6.26
N PHE A 59 -3.82 -6.84 -6.03
CA PHE A 59 -3.23 -5.73 -5.27
C PHE A 59 -3.01 -6.12 -3.80
N ILE A 60 -3.99 -6.79 -3.17
CA ILE A 60 -3.87 -7.23 -1.78
C ILE A 60 -2.77 -8.30 -1.67
N ASP A 61 -2.76 -9.28 -2.57
CA ASP A 61 -1.75 -10.34 -2.62
C ASP A 61 -0.35 -9.77 -2.80
N ALA A 62 -0.17 -8.78 -3.69
CA ALA A 62 1.12 -8.10 -3.87
C ALA A 62 1.58 -7.32 -2.63
N VAL A 63 0.64 -6.72 -1.88
CA VAL A 63 0.94 -6.01 -0.63
C VAL A 63 1.25 -7.00 0.49
N GLU A 64 0.55 -8.14 0.58
CA GLU A 64 0.80 -9.20 1.55
C GLU A 64 2.10 -9.96 1.27
N ALA A 65 2.42 -10.21 0.01
CA ALA A 65 3.66 -10.83 -0.41
C ALA A 65 4.87 -9.97 -0.04
N ASP A 66 4.71 -8.63 -0.08
CA ASP A 66 5.71 -7.61 0.27
C ASP A 66 7.14 -8.00 -0.13
N GLU A 67 7.32 -8.45 -1.38
CA GLU A 67 8.56 -9.10 -1.84
C GLU A 67 9.81 -8.24 -1.63
N TYR A 68 9.64 -6.92 -1.64
CA TYR A 68 10.72 -5.95 -1.44
C TYR A 68 10.73 -5.32 -0.03
N ALA A 69 9.92 -5.82 0.90
CA ALA A 69 9.72 -5.22 2.23
C ALA A 69 9.36 -3.72 2.17
N CYS A 70 8.66 -3.30 1.11
CA CYS A 70 8.33 -1.91 0.84
C CYS A 70 7.17 -1.41 1.69
N PHE A 71 6.27 -2.30 2.11
CA PHE A 71 5.05 -1.95 2.84
C PHE A 71 5.15 -2.23 4.35
N TYR A 72 5.82 -3.32 4.74
CA TYR A 72 5.94 -3.76 6.13
C TYR A 72 7.37 -3.74 6.70
N GLY A 73 8.37 -3.36 5.89
CA GLY A 73 9.80 -3.33 6.23
C GLY A 73 10.16 -2.71 7.58
#